data_AF-A0A2V9PBN1-F1
#
_entry.id   AF-A0A2V9PBN1-F1
#
_cell.length_a   1.000
_cell.length_b   1.000
_cell.length_c   1.000
_cell.angle_alpha   90.00
_cell.angle_beta   90.00
_cell.angle_gamma   90.00
#
_symmetry.space_group_name_H-M   'P 1'
#
loop_
_entity.id
_entity.type
_entity.pdbx_description
1 polymer ?
#
loop_
_entity_poly.entity_id
_entity_poly.type
_entity_poly.pdbx_seq_one_letter_code
_entity_poly.pdbx_strand_id
1 'polypeptide(L)' 'MITVLTGGTGGAKFVDGLRRILPPQELTIIVNTGDDHDWWGLYVSPDIDSITYVLAGILSPERGWGVRGDTFHC' A
#
# COMPACT_ATOMS: atom_id res chain seq x y z
N MET A 1 -14.68 5.68 13.61
CA MET A 1 -13.97 6.33 12.48
C MET A 1 -12.57 6.76 12.90
N ILE A 2 -11.54 6.23 12.23
CA ILE A 2 -10.12 6.53 12.42
C ILE A 2 -9.56 6.99 11.07
N THR A 3 -8.81 8.10 11.08
CA THR A 3 -8.07 8.60 9.92
C THR A 3 -6.57 8.43 10.16
N VAL A 4 -5.86 7.85 9.20
CA VAL A 4 -4.41 7.60 9.29
C VAL A 4 -3.69 8.31 8.15
N LEU A 5 -2.66 9.10 8.51
CA LEU A 5 -1.67 9.62 7.60
C LEU A 5 -0.55 8.59 7.47
N THR A 6 -0.25 8.13 6.26
CA THR A 6 0.67 7.00 6.09
C THR A 6 1.41 7.00 4.76
N GLY A 7 2.46 6.19 4.69
CA GLY A 7 3.32 5.99 3.54
C GLY A 7 4.30 4.85 3.77
N GLY A 8 4.88 4.33 2.70
CA GLY A 8 5.84 3.24 2.69
C GLY A 8 5.32 1.89 3.18
N THR A 9 6.24 0.94 3.25
CA THR A 9 5.97 -0.44 3.68
C THR A 9 5.57 -0.54 5.15
N GLY A 10 6.10 0.34 6.01
CA GLY A 10 5.72 0.43 7.43
C GLY A 10 4.26 0.87 7.59
N GLY A 11 3.85 1.88 6.81
CA GLY A 11 2.47 2.35 6.75
C GLY A 11 1.50 1.27 6.29
N ALA A 12 1.88 0.53 5.24
CA ALA A 12 1.10 -0.58 4.73
C ALA A 12 0.88 -1.68 5.79
N LYS A 13 1.91 -2.05 6.56
CA LYS A 13 1.78 -3.01 7.67
C LYS A 13 0.88 -2.49 8.80
N PHE A 14 0.95 -1.20 9.11
CA PHE A 14 0.08 -0.58 10.12
C PHE A 14 -1.39 -0.62 9.67
N VAL A 15 -1.67 -0.26 8.43
CA VAL A 15 -3.01 -0.36 7.81
C VAL A 15 -3.51 -1.81 7.78
N ASP A 16 -2.65 -2.78 7.48
CA ASP A 16 -3.01 -4.21 7.53
C ASP A 16 -3.46 -4.66 8.92
N GLY A 17 -2.87 -4.10 9.97
CA GLY A 17 -3.33 -4.32 11.35
C GLY A 17 -4.70 -3.67 11.61
N LEU A 18 -4.86 -2.41 11.24
CA LEU A 18 -6.09 -1.65 11.49
C LEU A 18 -7.31 -2.25 10.78
N ARG A 19 -7.18 -2.67 9.52
CA ARG A 19 -8.31 -3.24 8.77
C ARG A 19 -8.85 -4.56 9.37
N ARG A 20 -8.08 -5.22 10.25
CA ARG A 20 -8.49 -6.46 10.92
C ARG A 20 -9.35 -6.19 12.16
N ILE A 21 -9.28 -4.97 12.70
CA ILE A 21 -9.98 -4.58 13.94
C ILE A 21 -11.04 -3.49 13.71
N LEU A 22 -11.07 -2.88 12.53
CA LEU A 22 -12.05 -1.86 12.15
C LEU A 22 -12.87 -2.31 10.94
N PRO A 23 -14.17 -1.99 10.89
CA PRO A 23 -14.94 -2.13 9.66
C PRO A 23 -14.39 -1.15 8.59
N PRO A 24 -14.42 -1.50 7.29
CA PRO A 24 -13.86 -0.67 6.23
C PRO A 24 -14.39 0.77 6.19
N GLN A 25 -15.67 0.96 6.51
CA GLN A 25 -16.34 2.28 6.51
C GLN A 25 -15.84 3.20 7.64
N GLU A 26 -15.11 2.66 8.62
CA GLU A 26 -14.54 3.42 9.73
C GLU A 26 -13.04 3.69 9.57
N LEU A 27 -12.41 3.25 8.49
CA LEU A 27 -10.98 3.46 8.25
C LEU A 27 -10.77 4.37 7.03
N THR A 28 -10.30 5.59 7.29
CA THR A 28 -9.88 6.53 6.25
C THR A 28 -8.35 6.58 6.21
N ILE A 29 -7.77 6.47 5.02
CA ILE A 29 -6.32 6.45 4.83
C ILE A 29 -5.95 7.62 3.92
N ILE A 30 -5.07 8.49 4.42
CA ILE A 30 -4.47 9.59 3.66
C ILE A 30 -3.03 9.17 3.37
N VAL A 31 -2.73 8.92 2.10
CA VAL A 31 -1.46 8.34 1.67
C VAL A 31 -0.52 9.42 1.13
N ASN A 32 0.76 9.30 1.46
CA ASN A 32 1.82 10.13 0.90
C ASN A 32 1.88 10.00 -0.64
N THR A 33 2.10 11.13 -1.30
CA THR A 33 2.33 11.23 -2.76
C THR A 33 3.69 11.85 -3.08
N GLY A 34 4.56 12.03 -2.07
CA GLY A 34 5.88 12.64 -2.25
C GLY A 34 6.85 11.82 -3.09
N ASP A 35 6.57 10.52 -3.22
CA ASP A 35 7.38 9.56 -4.00
C ASP A 35 6.76 9.25 -5.37
N ASP A 36 5.66 9.92 -5.72
CA ASP A 36 4.99 9.76 -7.01
C ASP A 36 5.86 10.35 -8.12
N HIS A 37 6.05 9.61 -9.22
CA HIS A 37 6.91 10.02 -10.31
C HIS A 37 6.58 9.32 -11.64
N ASP A 38 7.01 9.93 -12.74
CA ASP A 38 7.00 9.26 -14.05
C ASP A 38 8.22 8.34 -14.17
N TRP A 39 7.98 7.05 -14.41
CA TRP A 39 8.98 6.01 -14.58
C TRP A 39 8.73 5.28 -15.91
N TRP A 40 9.69 5.32 -16.83
CA TRP A 40 9.56 4.74 -18.19
C TRP A 40 8.31 5.19 -18.97
N GLY A 41 7.86 6.42 -18.77
CA GLY A 41 6.67 6.97 -19.44
C GLY A 41 5.34 6.53 -18.83
N LEU A 42 5.37 5.88 -17.67
CA LEU A 42 4.20 5.53 -16.85
C LEU A 42 4.23 6.31 -15.54
N TYR A 43 3.06 6.69 -15.03
CA TYR A 43 2.95 7.30 -13.71
C TYR A 43 2.94 6.23 -12.62
N VAL A 44 3.81 6.36 -11.62
CA VAL A 44 3.98 5.40 -10.51
C VAL A 44 3.77 6.11 -9.18
N SER A 45 2.91 5.54 -8.32
CA SER A 45 2.61 6.04 -6.97
C SER A 45 2.93 4.98 -5.90
N PRO A 46 4.20 4.87 -5.45
CA PRO A 46 4.68 3.71 -4.68
C PRO A 46 3.92 3.45 -3.37
N ASP A 47 3.57 4.52 -2.66
CA ASP A 47 2.92 4.42 -1.35
C ASP A 47 1.44 4.07 -1.49
N ILE A 48 0.73 4.70 -2.42
CA ILE A 48 -0.66 4.37 -2.75
C ILE A 48 -0.76 2.91 -3.18
N ASP A 49 0.14 2.46 -4.05
CA ASP A 49 0.20 1.08 -4.53
C ASP A 49 0.45 0.11 -3.37
N SER A 50 1.40 0.43 -2.48
CA SER A 50 1.71 -0.40 -1.31
C SER A 50 0.51 -0.60 -0.39
N ILE A 51 -0.25 0.48 -0.11
CA ILE A 51 -1.50 0.40 0.66
C ILE A 51 -2.52 -0.46 -0.08
N THR A 52 -2.67 -0.24 -1.39
CA THR A 52 -3.63 -0.96 -2.24
C THR A 52 -3.33 -2.47 -2.24
N TYR A 53 -2.07 -2.88 -2.39
CA TYR A 53 -1.67 -4.29 -2.39
C TYR A 53 -1.96 -4.99 -1.06
N VAL A 54 -1.75 -4.28 0.06
CA VAL A 54 -2.11 -4.79 1.39
C VAL A 54 -3.62 -4.98 1.52
N LEU A 55 -4.40 -3.95 1.18
CA LEU A 55 -5.86 -4.00 1.33
C LEU A 55 -6.50 -5.05 0.41
N ALA A 56 -5.96 -5.23 -0.79
CA ALA A 56 -6.37 -6.28 -1.74
C ALA A 56 -5.86 -7.68 -1.35
N GLY A 57 -5.01 -7.81 -0.33
CA GLY A 57 -4.46 -9.09 0.12
C GLY A 57 -3.48 -9.72 -0.86
N ILE A 58 -2.89 -8.93 -1.77
CA ILE A 58 -1.95 -9.37 -2.80
C ILE A 58 -0.49 -8.95 -2.53
N LEU A 59 -0.22 -8.21 -1.45
CA LEU A 59 1.15 -7.93 -1.01
C LEU A 59 1.93 -9.25 -0.85
N SER A 60 3.18 -9.27 -1.31
CA SER A 60 4.10 -10.40 -1.08
C SER A 60 4.47 -10.49 0.41
N PRO A 61 4.07 -11.56 1.14
CA PRO A 61 4.47 -11.75 2.53
C PRO A 61 5.94 -12.14 2.67
N GLU A 62 6.51 -12.78 1.64
CA GLU A 62 7.92 -13.20 1.61
C GLU A 62 8.86 -11.99 1.53
N ARG A 63 8.57 -11.04 0.62
CA ARG A 63 9.38 -9.83 0.44
C ARG A 63 9.00 -8.73 1.42
N GLY A 64 7.74 -8.69 1.85
CA GLY A 64 7.17 -7.60 2.64
C GLY A 64 6.86 -6.33 1.84
N TRP A 65 6.98 -6.41 0.50
CA TRP A 65 6.69 -5.34 -0.47
C TRP A 65 6.37 -5.95 -1.85
N GLY A 66 5.72 -5.16 -2.71
CA GLY A 66 5.33 -5.60 -4.06
C GLY A 66 4.25 -6.68 -4.07
N VAL A 67 3.90 -7.16 -5.27
CA VAL A 67 2.83 -8.15 -5.46
C VAL A 67 3.36 -9.57 -5.24
N ARG A 68 2.55 -10.45 -4.64
CA ARG A 68 2.86 -11.87 -4.44
C ARG A 68 2.96 -12.59 -5.79
N GLY A 69 4.04 -13.36 -5.97
CA GLY A 69 4.27 -14.12 -7.21
C GLY A 69 4.80 -13.28 -8.38
N ASP A 70 5.09 -12.01 -8.15
CA ASP A 70 5.61 -11.13 -9.20
C ASP A 70 6.99 -11.55 -9.69
N THR A 71 7.24 -11.32 -10.98
CA THR A 71 8.53 -11.50 -11.66
C THR A 71 9.16 -10.15 -11.98
N PHE A 72 10.38 -10.13 -12.51
CA PHE A 72 11.09 -8.89 -12.86
C PHE A 72 11.50 -8.87 -14.34
N HIS A 73 10.75 -9.59 -15.17
CA HIS A 73 10.83 -9.49 -16.62
C HIS A 73 9.84 -8.42 -17.06
N CYS A 74 10.35 -7.34 -17.64
CA CYS A 74 9.54 -6.31 -18.28
C CYS A 74 9.21 -6.68 -19.72
#